data_AF-A0A2G6G344-F1
#
_entry.id   AF-A0A2G6G344-F1
#
_cell.length_a   1.000
_cell.length_b   1.000
_cell.length_c   1.000
_cell.angle_alpha   90.00
_cell.angle_beta   90.00
_cell.angle_gamma   90.00
#
_symmetry.space_group_name_H-M   'P 1'
#
loop_
_entity.id
_entity.type
_entity.pdbx_description
1 polymer ?
#
loop_
_entity_poly.entity_id
_entity_poly.type
_entity_poly.pdbx_seq_one_letter_code
_entity_poly.pdbx_strand_id
1 'polypeptide(L)'
;NQTGVHEVRLLAQLATTVMLKHRFAILHENTPGGQRHAQVFKAEVEKFGGEVVSIETYNLADTDFRKAILAMKEERPEVIFTPATVDQMILLAPQLDFYKAGALVMGLSHWNSERLFDRTGAVLERAIFPNDLALFPTLWTGDFNAGWDGKKYPGEAKNLAFKSYQSMRLLLDTMHQSGATNRAQLQDALSRRLANRDILTKGPDSFASTVRVFRGDRAQPFPAGIFSEAWALTDGAKPDSLQVQEGELESSLESSLEGKDPLVPAAAAGNTREKPGTRGR
;
A
#
# COMPACT_ATOMS: atom_id res chain seq x y z
N ASN A 1 -0.91 -13.72 -16.39
CA ASN A 1 -1.49 -13.74 -15.05
C ASN A 1 -1.90 -12.32 -14.66
N GLN A 2 -3.13 -11.89 -14.98
CA GLN A 2 -3.57 -10.50 -14.75
C GLN A 2 -3.93 -10.23 -13.28
N THR A 3 -4.31 -11.26 -12.53
CA THR A 3 -4.70 -11.17 -11.11
C THR A 3 -3.52 -10.77 -10.23
N GLY A 4 -2.36 -11.42 -10.39
CA GLY A 4 -1.15 -11.06 -9.62
C GLY A 4 -0.68 -9.63 -9.89
N VAL A 5 -0.81 -9.15 -11.13
CA VAL A 5 -0.48 -7.76 -11.47
C VAL A 5 -1.42 -6.78 -10.77
N HIS A 6 -2.74 -7.06 -10.72
CA HIS A 6 -3.68 -6.20 -10.01
C HIS A 6 -3.41 -6.14 -8.50
N GLU A 7 -3.11 -7.29 -7.89
CA GLU A 7 -2.70 -7.40 -6.49
C GLU A 7 -1.45 -6.56 -6.16
N VAL A 8 -0.44 -6.62 -7.03
CA VAL A 8 0.78 -5.82 -6.90
C VAL A 8 0.46 -4.32 -6.93
N ARG A 9 -0.36 -3.87 -7.90
CA ARG A 9 -0.76 -2.46 -8.00
C ARG A 9 -1.52 -1.99 -6.77
N LEU A 10 -2.46 -2.80 -6.30
CA LEU A 10 -3.25 -2.52 -5.10
C LEU A 10 -2.37 -2.25 -3.88
N LEU A 11 -1.35 -3.09 -3.65
CA LEU A 11 -0.45 -2.93 -2.52
C LEU A 11 0.47 -1.72 -2.66
N ALA A 12 1.04 -1.50 -3.85
CA ALA A 12 1.87 -0.33 -4.11
C ALA A 12 1.08 0.95 -3.82
N GLN A 13 -0.13 1.03 -4.36
CA GLN A 13 -1.07 2.13 -4.17
C GLN A 13 -1.47 2.34 -2.70
N LEU A 14 -1.85 1.27 -1.99
CA LEU A 14 -2.16 1.36 -0.56
C LEU A 14 -0.98 1.97 0.21
N ALA A 15 0.22 1.43 0.00
CA ALA A 15 1.37 1.82 0.77
C ALA A 15 1.82 3.25 0.49
N THR A 16 1.81 3.70 -0.78
CA THR A 16 2.20 5.06 -1.13
C THR A 16 1.12 6.08 -0.78
N THR A 17 -0.15 5.80 -1.09
CA THR A 17 -1.20 6.83 -1.02
C THR A 17 -1.93 6.88 0.31
N VAL A 18 -2.19 5.72 0.94
CA VAL A 18 -2.93 5.65 2.21
C VAL A 18 -1.97 5.63 3.39
N MET A 19 -0.90 4.83 3.29
CA MET A 19 0.05 4.66 4.38
C MET A 19 1.21 5.67 4.33
N LEU A 20 1.28 6.48 3.26
CA LEU A 20 2.29 7.52 3.04
C LEU A 20 3.72 6.99 3.20
N LYS A 21 3.97 5.78 2.68
CA LYS A 21 5.29 5.18 2.64
C LYS A 21 6.03 5.67 1.41
N HIS A 22 7.31 6.00 1.61
CA HIS A 22 8.16 6.59 0.58
C HIS A 22 9.30 5.67 0.17
N ARG A 23 9.88 4.89 1.09
CA ARG A 23 11.08 4.08 0.79
C ARG A 23 10.78 2.60 0.77
N PHE A 24 10.96 1.96 -0.38
CA PHE A 24 10.56 0.58 -0.63
C PHE A 24 11.76 -0.27 -1.03
N ALA A 25 11.78 -1.52 -0.58
CA ALA A 25 12.67 -2.55 -1.12
C ALA A 25 11.83 -3.70 -1.69
N ILE A 26 12.39 -4.39 -2.68
CA ILE A 26 11.76 -5.54 -3.32
C ILE A 26 12.68 -6.74 -3.16
N LEU A 27 12.15 -7.86 -2.66
CA LEU A 27 12.84 -9.15 -2.62
C LEU A 27 12.03 -10.19 -3.35
N HIS A 28 12.53 -10.68 -4.48
CA HIS A 28 11.77 -11.63 -5.29
C HIS A 28 12.61 -12.80 -5.82
N GLU A 29 11.94 -13.89 -6.13
CA GLU A 29 12.59 -15.02 -6.78
C GLU A 29 13.08 -14.62 -8.19
N ASN A 30 14.26 -15.09 -8.61
CA ASN A 30 14.86 -14.83 -9.91
C ASN A 30 14.18 -15.65 -11.02
N THR A 31 12.90 -15.38 -11.24
CA THR A 31 12.08 -15.98 -12.29
C THR A 31 11.41 -14.87 -13.12
N PRO A 32 10.98 -15.16 -14.36
CA PRO A 32 10.23 -14.20 -15.15
C PRO A 32 8.96 -13.68 -14.45
N GLY A 33 8.35 -14.48 -13.57
CA GLY A 33 7.21 -14.08 -12.75
C GLY A 33 7.60 -13.09 -11.65
N GLY A 34 8.64 -13.41 -10.87
CA GLY A 34 9.15 -12.52 -9.83
C GLY A 34 9.62 -11.18 -10.37
N GLN A 35 10.39 -11.20 -11.47
CA GLN A 35 10.85 -10.01 -12.18
C GLN A 35 9.69 -9.12 -12.64
N ARG A 36 8.62 -9.72 -13.19
CA ARG A 36 7.43 -8.98 -13.61
C ARG A 36 6.72 -8.32 -12.43
N HIS A 37 6.54 -9.03 -11.31
CA HIS A 37 5.92 -8.44 -10.13
C HIS A 37 6.77 -7.28 -9.58
N ALA A 38 8.09 -7.43 -9.53
CA ALA A 38 9.02 -6.38 -9.10
C ALA A 38 8.93 -5.13 -9.98
N GLN A 39 8.95 -5.30 -11.31
CA GLN A 39 8.83 -4.19 -12.27
C GLN A 39 7.49 -3.45 -12.13
N VAL A 40 6.38 -4.18 -12.00
CA VAL A 40 5.06 -3.56 -11.81
C VAL A 40 4.99 -2.82 -10.47
N PHE A 41 5.48 -3.43 -9.39
CA PHE A 41 5.48 -2.80 -8.07
C PHE A 41 6.28 -1.50 -8.08
N LYS A 42 7.51 -1.55 -8.63
CA LYS A 42 8.37 -0.38 -8.79
C LYS A 42 7.68 0.74 -9.57
N ALA A 43 7.14 0.42 -10.74
CA ALA A 43 6.50 1.41 -11.60
C ALA A 43 5.30 2.08 -10.90
N GLU A 44 4.51 1.35 -10.14
CA GLU A 44 3.39 1.94 -9.38
C GLU A 44 3.88 2.77 -8.19
N VAL A 45 4.90 2.30 -7.45
CA VAL A 45 5.49 3.07 -6.35
C VAL A 45 6.00 4.43 -6.86
N GLU A 46 6.79 4.42 -7.93
CA GLU A 46 7.35 5.62 -8.55
C GLU A 46 6.26 6.54 -9.11
N LYS A 47 5.21 5.98 -9.70
CA LYS A 47 4.05 6.73 -10.19
C LYS A 47 3.36 7.53 -9.08
N PHE A 48 3.39 7.05 -7.84
CA PHE A 48 2.78 7.70 -6.68
C PHE A 48 3.80 8.38 -5.75
N GLY A 49 4.98 8.73 -6.27
CA GLY A 49 5.98 9.54 -5.54
C GLY A 49 6.78 8.79 -4.48
N GLY A 50 6.72 7.46 -4.46
CA GLY A 50 7.61 6.62 -3.67
C GLY A 50 8.89 6.27 -4.45
N GLU A 51 9.88 5.74 -3.75
CA GLU A 51 11.17 5.33 -4.28
C GLU A 51 11.45 3.86 -3.93
N VAL A 52 11.87 3.08 -4.93
CA VAL A 52 12.42 1.74 -4.69
C VAL A 52 13.93 1.82 -4.51
N VAL A 53 14.37 1.78 -3.27
CA VAL A 53 15.77 1.98 -2.86
C VAL A 53 16.62 0.71 -3.01
N SER A 54 16.00 -0.46 -3.07
CA SER A 54 16.71 -1.74 -3.25
C SER A 54 15.85 -2.78 -3.96
N ILE A 55 16.45 -3.57 -4.84
CA ILE A 55 15.82 -4.72 -5.49
C ILE A 55 16.80 -5.89 -5.40
N GLU A 56 16.47 -6.85 -4.56
CA GLU A 56 17.26 -8.04 -4.34
C GLU A 56 16.54 -9.28 -4.87
N THR A 57 17.34 -10.30 -5.16
CA THR A 57 16.82 -11.57 -5.71
C THR A 57 17.33 -12.78 -4.95
N TYR A 58 16.57 -13.87 -5.04
CA TYR A 58 16.95 -15.20 -4.58
C TYR A 58 16.52 -16.25 -5.60
N ASN A 59 17.09 -17.46 -5.54
CA ASN A 59 16.69 -18.59 -6.38
C ASN A 59 15.79 -19.55 -5.60
N LEU A 60 15.03 -20.38 -6.31
CA LEU A 60 14.11 -21.34 -5.70
C LEU A 60 14.78 -22.31 -4.70
N ALA A 61 16.04 -22.68 -4.98
CA ALA A 61 16.81 -23.62 -4.16
C ALA A 61 17.46 -22.95 -2.94
N ASP A 62 17.41 -21.63 -2.84
CA ASP A 62 18.06 -20.90 -1.76
C ASP A 62 17.30 -21.10 -0.45
N THR A 63 18.06 -21.36 0.61
CA THR A 63 17.55 -21.44 1.99
C THR A 63 18.17 -20.37 2.90
N ASP A 64 19.22 -19.69 2.43
CA ASP A 64 19.89 -18.58 3.08
C ASP A 64 19.62 -17.29 2.29
N PHE A 65 18.90 -16.35 2.91
CA PHE A 65 18.56 -15.05 2.32
C PHE A 65 19.35 -13.91 2.96
N ARG A 66 20.34 -14.20 3.82
CA ARG A 66 21.10 -13.22 4.60
C ARG A 66 21.64 -12.08 3.75
N LYS A 67 22.31 -12.40 2.64
CA LYS A 67 22.96 -11.38 1.80
C LYS A 67 21.95 -10.37 1.27
N ALA A 68 20.85 -10.86 0.70
CA ALA A 68 19.77 -10.03 0.18
C ALA A 68 19.11 -9.20 1.29
N ILE A 69 18.81 -9.81 2.45
CA ILE A 69 18.18 -9.11 3.57
C ILE A 69 19.08 -8.00 4.11
N LEU A 70 20.39 -8.25 4.26
CA LEU A 70 21.33 -7.24 4.75
C LEU A 70 21.50 -6.09 3.76
N ALA A 71 21.62 -6.39 2.45
CA ALA A 71 21.71 -5.36 1.41
C ALA A 71 20.47 -4.45 1.39
N MET A 72 19.25 -5.02 1.42
CA MET A 72 18.03 -4.20 1.53
C MET A 72 18.00 -3.39 2.82
N LYS A 73 18.42 -3.98 3.95
CA LYS A 73 18.40 -3.31 5.25
C LYS A 73 19.32 -2.10 5.31
N GLU A 74 20.49 -2.16 4.66
CA GLU A 74 21.42 -1.03 4.55
C GLU A 74 20.75 0.18 3.90
N GLU A 75 19.87 -0.07 2.93
CA GLU A 75 19.04 0.95 2.28
C GLU A 75 17.85 1.42 3.15
N ARG A 76 17.65 0.89 4.36
CA ARG A 76 16.63 1.34 5.34
C ARG A 76 15.20 1.52 4.77
N PRO A 77 14.63 0.56 4.04
CA PRO A 77 13.27 0.68 3.50
C PRO A 77 12.24 0.73 4.64
N GLU A 78 11.13 1.41 4.40
CA GLU A 78 9.94 1.36 5.26
C GLU A 78 9.07 0.14 4.95
N VAL A 79 9.17 -0.37 3.72
CA VAL A 79 8.38 -1.46 3.18
C VAL A 79 9.27 -2.44 2.43
N ILE A 80 9.09 -3.74 2.67
CA ILE A 80 9.64 -4.81 1.85
C ILE A 80 8.48 -5.50 1.13
N PHE A 81 8.45 -5.40 -0.21
CA PHE A 81 7.55 -6.20 -1.03
C PHE A 81 8.22 -7.49 -1.45
N THR A 82 7.58 -8.63 -1.16
CA THR A 82 8.09 -9.95 -1.55
C THR A 82 6.97 -10.85 -2.08
N PRO A 83 6.91 -11.13 -3.38
CA PRO A 83 5.90 -12.01 -3.97
C PRO A 83 6.22 -13.50 -3.75
N ALA A 84 6.84 -13.84 -2.62
CA ALA A 84 7.29 -15.18 -2.26
C ALA A 84 6.11 -16.15 -2.08
N THR A 85 6.25 -17.40 -2.52
CA THR A 85 5.28 -18.47 -2.26
C THR A 85 5.16 -18.78 -0.77
N VAL A 86 4.16 -19.56 -0.35
CA VAL A 86 4.04 -19.98 1.06
C VAL A 86 5.28 -20.75 1.52
N ASP A 87 5.80 -21.67 0.71
CA ASP A 87 7.01 -22.44 1.05
C ASP A 87 8.24 -21.54 1.23
N GLN A 88 8.41 -20.58 0.32
CA GLN A 88 9.50 -19.60 0.40
C GLN A 88 9.35 -18.71 1.63
N MET A 89 8.14 -18.23 1.91
CA MET A 89 7.90 -17.33 3.04
C MET A 89 8.11 -18.03 4.40
N ILE A 90 7.87 -19.34 4.50
CA ILE A 90 8.20 -20.14 5.70
C ILE A 90 9.70 -20.11 5.99
N LEU A 91 10.55 -20.07 4.97
CA LEU A 91 12.01 -20.00 5.12
C LEU A 91 12.51 -18.56 5.29
N LEU A 92 11.90 -17.63 4.56
CA LEU A 92 12.31 -16.22 4.49
C LEU A 92 11.89 -15.43 5.73
N ALA A 93 10.69 -15.66 6.28
CA ALA A 93 10.14 -14.83 7.35
C ALA A 93 11.02 -14.84 8.60
N PRO A 94 11.45 -16.01 9.13
CA PRO A 94 12.32 -16.05 10.31
C PRO A 94 13.63 -15.29 10.12
N GLN A 95 14.15 -15.25 8.88
CA GLN A 95 15.39 -14.54 8.56
C GLN A 95 15.17 -13.02 8.50
N LEU A 96 14.04 -12.55 7.97
CA LEU A 96 13.68 -11.13 7.99
C LEU A 96 13.60 -10.58 9.42
N ASP A 97 13.02 -11.35 10.34
CA ASP A 97 12.96 -10.98 11.76
C ASP A 97 14.31 -11.13 12.47
N PHE A 98 15.02 -12.23 12.26
CA PHE A 98 16.35 -12.45 12.83
C PHE A 98 17.34 -11.33 12.49
N TYR A 99 17.38 -10.92 11.21
CA TYR A 99 18.22 -9.81 10.77
C TYR A 99 17.60 -8.43 11.04
N LYS A 100 16.41 -8.37 11.64
CA LYS A 100 15.69 -7.15 11.98
C LYS A 100 15.59 -6.22 10.79
N ALA A 101 14.98 -6.71 9.71
CA ALA A 101 14.75 -5.92 8.50
C ALA A 101 14.00 -4.62 8.81
N GLY A 102 13.13 -4.62 9.83
CA GLY A 102 12.55 -3.40 10.41
C GLY A 102 11.50 -2.70 9.55
N ALA A 103 11.13 -3.31 8.42
CA ALA A 103 10.18 -2.79 7.45
C ALA A 103 8.84 -3.54 7.51
N LEU A 104 7.78 -2.89 7.05
CA LEU A 104 6.50 -3.54 6.80
C LEU A 104 6.64 -4.53 5.65
N VAL A 105 6.29 -5.80 5.88
CA VAL A 105 6.35 -6.83 4.84
C VAL A 105 5.03 -6.90 4.08
N MET A 106 5.09 -6.91 2.75
CA MET A 106 3.94 -7.08 1.87
C MET A 106 4.13 -8.25 0.90
N GLY A 107 3.06 -9.03 0.70
CA GLY A 107 3.05 -10.19 -0.19
C GLY A 107 1.75 -10.34 -0.97
N LEU A 108 1.58 -11.47 -1.66
CA LEU A 108 0.40 -11.72 -2.50
C LEU A 108 -0.67 -12.55 -1.77
N SER A 109 -1.85 -12.65 -2.37
CA SER A 109 -3.03 -13.22 -1.71
C SER A 109 -2.88 -14.68 -1.30
N HIS A 110 -1.96 -15.43 -1.92
CA HIS A 110 -1.66 -16.82 -1.54
C HIS A 110 -1.06 -16.97 -0.14
N TRP A 111 -0.68 -15.87 0.52
CA TRP A 111 -0.32 -15.86 1.94
C TRP A 111 -1.51 -16.12 2.88
N ASN A 112 -2.75 -16.03 2.37
CA ASN A 112 -3.95 -16.44 3.09
C ASN A 112 -4.01 -17.97 3.25
N SER A 113 -3.15 -18.51 4.12
CA SER A 113 -2.91 -19.94 4.27
C SER A 113 -2.71 -20.29 5.73
N GLU A 114 -3.52 -21.22 6.25
CA GLU A 114 -3.38 -21.79 7.60
C GLU A 114 -1.94 -22.23 7.86
N ARG A 115 -1.33 -22.93 6.90
CA ARG A 115 0.07 -23.37 6.99
C ARG A 115 1.04 -22.21 7.18
N LEU A 116 0.80 -21.05 6.57
CA LEU A 116 1.67 -19.90 6.77
C LEU A 116 1.43 -19.27 8.16
N PHE A 117 0.17 -19.07 8.55
CA PHE A 117 -0.17 -18.54 9.87
C PHE A 117 0.43 -19.38 11.00
N ASP A 118 0.29 -20.70 10.94
CA ASP A 118 0.78 -21.62 11.96
C ASP A 118 2.32 -21.59 12.07
N ARG A 119 3.02 -21.37 10.96
CA ARG A 119 4.48 -21.49 10.88
C ARG A 119 5.21 -20.19 11.08
N THR A 120 4.59 -19.06 10.74
CA THR A 120 5.26 -17.75 10.73
C THR A 120 4.42 -16.61 11.32
N GLY A 121 3.25 -16.88 11.90
CA GLY A 121 2.31 -15.84 12.36
C GLY A 121 2.93 -14.78 13.27
N ALA A 122 3.71 -15.20 14.27
CA ALA A 122 4.41 -14.28 15.18
C ALA A 122 5.47 -13.41 14.47
N VAL A 123 6.09 -13.95 13.43
CA VAL A 123 7.19 -13.33 12.68
C VAL A 123 6.66 -12.39 11.59
N LEU A 124 5.53 -12.74 11.00
CA LEU A 124 4.83 -11.94 10.00
C LEU A 124 3.80 -10.99 10.61
N GLU A 125 3.84 -10.73 11.91
CA GLU A 125 2.91 -9.82 12.57
C GLU A 125 2.87 -8.47 11.83
N ARG A 126 1.66 -7.99 11.53
CA ARG A 126 1.39 -6.78 10.71
C ARG A 126 1.73 -6.89 9.21
N ALA A 127 2.23 -8.01 8.70
CA ALA A 127 2.43 -8.18 7.26
C ALA A 127 1.10 -8.04 6.51
N ILE A 128 1.14 -7.47 5.30
CA ILE A 128 -0.04 -7.11 4.53
C ILE A 128 -0.09 -7.92 3.22
N PHE A 129 -1.28 -8.36 2.83
CA PHE A 129 -1.51 -9.05 1.57
C PHE A 129 -2.95 -8.85 1.05
N PRO A 130 -3.19 -8.95 -0.26
CA PRO A 130 -4.54 -8.83 -0.82
C PRO A 130 -5.50 -9.94 -0.40
N ASN A 131 -6.77 -9.59 -0.27
CA ASN A 131 -7.86 -10.54 -0.08
C ASN A 131 -8.34 -11.06 -1.45
N ASP A 132 -7.94 -12.27 -1.85
CA ASP A 132 -8.42 -12.91 -3.09
C ASP A 132 -9.94 -13.16 -3.11
N LEU A 133 -10.58 -13.13 -1.94
CA LEU A 133 -12.04 -13.27 -1.81
C LEU A 133 -12.81 -11.96 -2.01
N ALA A 134 -12.14 -10.81 -2.04
CA ALA A 134 -12.81 -9.52 -2.23
C ALA A 134 -13.56 -9.42 -3.57
N LEU A 135 -13.20 -10.27 -4.54
CA LEU A 135 -13.86 -10.35 -5.83
C LEU A 135 -15.24 -10.99 -5.77
N PHE A 136 -15.56 -11.75 -4.71
CA PHE A 136 -16.74 -12.59 -4.66
C PHE A 136 -17.70 -12.15 -3.54
N PRO A 137 -19.03 -12.24 -3.77
CA PRO A 137 -20.01 -12.05 -2.70
C PRO A 137 -19.77 -13.01 -1.53
N THR A 138 -19.81 -12.49 -0.30
CA THR A 138 -19.59 -13.29 0.93
C THR A 138 -20.57 -14.46 1.06
N LEU A 139 -21.80 -14.30 0.58
CA LEU A 139 -22.80 -15.37 0.54
C LEU A 139 -22.30 -16.60 -0.22
N TRP A 140 -21.53 -16.43 -1.29
CA TRP A 140 -21.01 -17.56 -2.06
C TRP A 140 -20.01 -18.40 -1.26
N THR A 141 -19.25 -17.75 -0.36
CA THR A 141 -18.37 -18.46 0.57
C THR A 141 -19.16 -19.26 1.59
N GLY A 142 -20.27 -18.70 2.10
CA GLY A 142 -21.19 -19.42 2.99
C GLY A 142 -21.79 -20.66 2.32
N ASP A 143 -22.31 -20.50 1.11
CA ASP A 143 -22.92 -21.58 0.32
C ASP A 143 -21.94 -22.74 0.08
N PHE A 144 -20.69 -22.43 -0.30
CA PHE A 144 -19.67 -23.44 -0.50
C PHE A 144 -19.35 -24.19 0.79
N ASN A 145 -19.12 -23.48 1.89
CA ASN A 145 -18.77 -24.10 3.16
C ASN A 145 -19.89 -24.99 3.71
N ALA A 146 -21.16 -24.60 3.52
CA ALA A 146 -22.31 -25.41 3.90
C ALA A 146 -22.43 -26.71 3.08
N GLY A 147 -22.01 -26.67 1.80
CA GLY A 147 -22.04 -27.83 0.91
C GLY A 147 -20.77 -28.70 0.93
N TRP A 148 -19.69 -28.26 1.57
CA TRP A 148 -18.41 -28.98 1.56
C TRP A 148 -18.41 -30.13 2.57
N ASP A 149 -18.31 -31.37 2.07
CA ASP A 149 -18.15 -32.56 2.91
C ASP A 149 -16.67 -32.84 3.20
N GLY A 150 -16.18 -32.31 4.32
CA GLY A 150 -14.82 -32.54 4.80
C GLY A 150 -14.52 -33.98 5.22
N LYS A 151 -15.53 -34.85 5.36
CA LYS A 151 -15.31 -36.29 5.63
C LYS A 151 -15.00 -37.06 4.34
N LYS A 152 -15.58 -36.61 3.22
CA LYS A 152 -15.41 -37.25 1.91
C LYS A 152 -14.22 -36.72 1.12
N TYR A 153 -13.87 -35.46 1.34
CA TYR A 153 -12.83 -34.77 0.57
C TYR A 153 -11.74 -34.21 1.50
N PRO A 154 -10.45 -34.42 1.19
CA PRO A 154 -9.36 -33.93 2.00
C PRO A 154 -9.35 -32.39 2.05
N GLY A 155 -8.88 -31.82 3.16
CA GLY A 155 -8.78 -30.36 3.34
C GLY A 155 -7.94 -29.67 2.26
N GLU A 156 -6.91 -30.34 1.76
CA GLU A 156 -6.06 -29.84 0.66
C GLU A 156 -6.85 -29.61 -0.64
N ALA A 157 -7.86 -30.43 -0.93
CA ALA A 157 -8.72 -30.27 -2.10
C ALA A 157 -9.70 -29.09 -1.95
N LYS A 158 -9.99 -28.67 -0.72
CA LYS A 158 -10.97 -27.62 -0.42
C LYS A 158 -10.62 -26.31 -1.10
N ASN A 159 -9.35 -25.90 -1.07
CA ASN A 159 -8.93 -24.61 -1.64
C ASN A 159 -9.15 -24.56 -3.16
N LEU A 160 -8.70 -25.60 -3.88
CA LEU A 160 -8.90 -25.70 -5.32
C LEU A 160 -10.38 -25.79 -5.69
N ALA A 161 -11.15 -26.61 -4.98
CA ALA A 161 -12.59 -26.72 -5.18
C ALA A 161 -13.31 -25.38 -4.93
N PHE A 162 -12.93 -24.68 -3.87
CA PHE A 162 -13.50 -23.38 -3.50
C PHE A 162 -13.20 -22.32 -4.57
N LYS A 163 -11.95 -22.21 -5.03
CA LYS A 163 -11.57 -21.28 -6.11
C LYS A 163 -12.30 -21.61 -7.42
N SER A 164 -12.45 -22.89 -7.74
CA SER A 164 -13.19 -23.34 -8.93
C SER A 164 -14.67 -22.98 -8.83
N TYR A 165 -15.29 -23.23 -7.68
CA TYR A 165 -16.68 -22.88 -7.40
C TYR A 165 -16.93 -21.38 -7.56
N GLN A 166 -16.10 -20.55 -6.92
CA GLN A 166 -16.25 -19.09 -6.98
C GLN A 166 -16.03 -18.55 -8.39
N SER A 167 -15.04 -19.06 -9.11
CA SER A 167 -14.76 -18.67 -10.50
C SER A 167 -15.92 -19.03 -11.43
N MET A 168 -16.49 -20.23 -11.27
CA MET A 168 -17.65 -20.66 -12.05
C MET A 168 -18.88 -19.80 -11.74
N ARG A 169 -19.16 -19.52 -10.47
CA ARG A 169 -20.27 -18.62 -10.09
C ARG A 169 -20.09 -17.22 -10.64
N LEU A 170 -18.87 -16.67 -10.61
CA LEU A 170 -18.58 -15.37 -11.19
C LEU A 170 -18.89 -15.36 -12.69
N LEU A 171 -18.51 -16.42 -13.42
CA LEU A 171 -18.77 -16.54 -14.84
C LEU A 171 -20.28 -16.63 -15.14
N LEU A 172 -20.99 -17.51 -14.44
CA LEU A 172 -22.44 -17.72 -14.61
C LEU A 172 -23.24 -16.46 -14.25
N ASP A 173 -22.88 -15.81 -13.14
CA ASP A 173 -23.52 -14.58 -12.69
C ASP A 173 -23.23 -13.42 -13.66
N THR A 174 -22.02 -13.34 -14.22
CA THR A 174 -21.69 -12.35 -15.25
C THR A 174 -22.49 -12.58 -16.54
N MET A 175 -22.60 -13.84 -16.98
CA MET A 175 -23.41 -14.21 -18.13
C MET A 175 -24.88 -13.83 -17.92
N HIS A 176 -25.44 -14.13 -16.74
CA HIS A 176 -26.81 -13.79 -16.38
C HIS A 176 -27.06 -12.27 -16.37
N GLN A 177 -26.18 -11.50 -15.71
CA GLN A 177 -26.36 -10.05 -15.57
C GLN A 177 -26.12 -9.27 -16.87
N SER A 178 -25.17 -9.72 -17.69
CA SER A 178 -24.82 -9.03 -18.94
C SER A 178 -25.71 -9.40 -20.12
N GLY A 179 -26.44 -10.52 -20.03
CA GLY A 179 -27.17 -11.11 -21.16
C GLY A 179 -26.25 -11.60 -22.27
N ALA A 180 -24.96 -11.83 -21.98
CA ALA A 180 -23.99 -12.24 -22.99
C ALA A 180 -24.40 -13.59 -23.63
N THR A 181 -24.53 -13.60 -24.95
CA THR A 181 -24.95 -14.80 -25.71
C THR A 181 -23.79 -15.51 -26.41
N ASN A 182 -22.60 -14.92 -26.40
CA ASN A 182 -21.40 -15.49 -27.01
C ASN A 182 -20.14 -15.14 -26.20
N ARG A 183 -19.04 -15.81 -26.57
CA ARG A 183 -17.74 -15.70 -25.88
C ARG A 183 -17.20 -14.27 -25.84
N ALA A 184 -17.30 -13.52 -26.94
CA ALA A 184 -16.76 -12.16 -27.00
C ALA A 184 -17.52 -11.22 -26.05
N GLN A 185 -18.85 -11.27 -26.08
CA GLN A 185 -19.69 -10.48 -25.17
C GLN A 185 -19.46 -10.84 -23.70
N LEU A 186 -19.30 -12.14 -23.40
CA LEU A 186 -19.03 -12.59 -22.03
C LEU A 186 -17.65 -12.14 -21.56
N GLN A 187 -16.65 -12.18 -22.43
CA GLN A 187 -15.31 -11.68 -22.14
C GLN A 187 -15.35 -10.18 -21.84
N ASP A 188 -16.01 -9.37 -22.67
CA ASP A 188 -16.13 -7.93 -22.47
C ASP A 188 -16.90 -7.58 -21.20
N ALA A 189 -17.98 -8.31 -20.90
CA ALA A 189 -18.74 -8.14 -19.67
C ALA A 189 -17.92 -8.48 -18.44
N LEU A 190 -17.18 -9.60 -18.47
CA LEU A 190 -16.30 -10.00 -17.38
C LEU A 190 -15.16 -9.01 -17.19
N SER A 191 -14.51 -8.55 -18.28
CA SER A 191 -13.46 -7.55 -18.23
C SER A 191 -13.95 -6.24 -17.61
N ARG A 192 -15.13 -5.73 -18.01
CA ARG A 192 -15.72 -4.52 -17.40
C ARG A 192 -16.04 -4.73 -15.91
N ARG A 193 -16.61 -5.87 -15.56
CA ARG A 193 -16.92 -6.22 -14.16
C ARG A 193 -15.67 -6.29 -13.28
N LEU A 194 -14.56 -6.77 -13.82
CA LEU A 194 -13.27 -6.81 -13.15
C LEU A 194 -12.56 -5.44 -13.14
N ALA A 195 -12.76 -4.61 -14.17
CA ALA A 195 -12.13 -3.29 -14.30
C ALA A 195 -12.80 -2.18 -13.47
N ASN A 196 -14.13 -2.22 -13.26
CA ASN A 196 -14.89 -1.21 -12.51
C ASN A 196 -14.64 -1.21 -10.99
N ARG A 197 -13.44 -1.58 -10.55
CA ARG A 197 -13.00 -1.60 -9.15
C ARG A 197 -11.83 -0.64 -8.97
N ASP A 198 -12.05 0.62 -9.30
CA ASP A 198 -11.09 1.68 -9.02
C ASP A 198 -11.05 1.94 -7.50
N ILE A 199 -10.28 1.13 -6.77
CA ILE A 199 -10.22 1.09 -5.31
C ILE A 199 -9.69 2.42 -4.76
N LEU A 200 -8.82 3.09 -5.52
CA LEU A 200 -8.27 4.41 -5.21
C LEU A 200 -9.35 5.49 -5.07
N THR A 201 -10.39 5.45 -5.89
CA THR A 201 -11.41 6.50 -5.95
C THR A 201 -12.39 6.49 -4.77
N LYS A 202 -12.29 5.49 -3.87
CA LYS A 202 -13.24 5.26 -2.78
C LYS A 202 -12.67 5.48 -1.37
N GLY A 203 -11.44 6.00 -1.26
CA GLY A 203 -10.78 6.30 0.01
C GLY A 203 -10.32 5.05 0.79
N PRO A 204 -9.77 5.22 2.01
CA PRO A 204 -9.13 4.14 2.77
C PRO A 204 -10.03 2.94 3.04
N ASP A 205 -11.32 3.16 3.31
CA ASP A 205 -12.27 2.10 3.69
C ASP A 205 -12.45 1.03 2.60
N SER A 206 -12.22 1.38 1.33
CA SER A 206 -12.26 0.43 0.22
C SER A 206 -11.17 -0.65 0.30
N PHE A 207 -10.08 -0.37 1.02
CA PHE A 207 -8.99 -1.30 1.26
C PHE A 207 -9.31 -2.30 2.36
N ALA A 208 -10.19 -1.99 3.32
CA ALA A 208 -10.54 -2.90 4.41
C ALA A 208 -11.15 -4.23 3.90
N SER A 209 -11.94 -4.19 2.82
CA SER A 209 -12.50 -5.39 2.19
C SER A 209 -11.51 -6.14 1.31
N THR A 210 -10.48 -5.44 0.82
CA THR A 210 -9.63 -5.91 -0.29
C THR A 210 -8.23 -6.27 0.17
N VAL A 211 -7.86 -5.91 1.39
CA VAL A 211 -6.54 -6.12 1.96
C VAL A 211 -6.67 -6.74 3.35
N ARG A 212 -5.77 -7.65 3.67
CA ARG A 212 -5.65 -8.32 4.95
C ARG A 212 -4.33 -7.99 5.62
N VAL A 213 -4.33 -8.14 6.93
CA VAL A 213 -3.15 -8.02 7.79
C VAL A 213 -2.99 -9.28 8.63
N PHE A 214 -1.75 -9.75 8.78
CA PHE A 214 -1.38 -10.80 9.73
C PHE A 214 -1.54 -10.30 11.17
N ARG A 215 -2.28 -11.05 11.98
CA ARG A 215 -2.52 -10.81 13.41
C ARG A 215 -2.45 -12.14 14.15
N GLY A 216 -1.30 -12.46 14.72
CA GLY A 216 -1.03 -13.76 15.32
C GLY A 216 -1.21 -14.90 14.31
N ASP A 217 -2.18 -15.76 14.57
CA ASP A 217 -2.49 -16.98 13.83
C ASP A 217 -3.53 -16.80 12.72
N ARG A 218 -3.91 -15.56 12.38
CA ARG A 218 -5.01 -15.32 11.43
C ARG A 218 -4.85 -14.05 10.61
N ALA A 219 -5.58 -14.02 9.50
CA ALA A 219 -5.82 -12.83 8.71
C ALA A 219 -6.94 -11.98 9.33
N GLN A 220 -6.73 -10.66 9.43
CA GLN A 220 -7.78 -9.71 9.76
C GLN A 220 -7.94 -8.68 8.63
N PRO A 221 -9.11 -8.04 8.48
CA PRO A 221 -9.26 -6.90 7.57
C PRO A 221 -8.21 -5.83 7.86
N PHE A 222 -7.68 -5.18 6.81
CA PHE A 222 -6.80 -4.04 6.98
C PHE A 222 -7.52 -2.92 7.76
N PRO A 223 -6.91 -2.35 8.81
CA PRO A 223 -7.56 -1.36 9.67
C PRO A 223 -7.60 0.03 9.02
N ALA A 224 -8.30 0.15 7.90
CA ALA A 224 -8.34 1.37 7.07
C ALA A 224 -8.73 2.64 7.84
N GLY A 225 -9.62 2.51 8.83
CA GLY A 225 -10.14 3.65 9.60
C GLY A 225 -9.07 4.47 10.34
N ILE A 226 -7.88 3.90 10.60
CA ILE A 226 -6.78 4.65 11.23
C ILE A 226 -6.14 5.66 10.27
N PHE A 227 -6.40 5.55 8.96
CA PHE A 227 -5.84 6.40 7.92
C PHE A 227 -6.83 7.44 7.38
N SER A 228 -8.09 7.44 7.85
CA SER A 228 -9.14 8.30 7.31
C SER A 228 -8.84 9.80 7.46
N GLU A 229 -8.29 10.22 8.60
CA GLU A 229 -7.91 11.62 8.83
C GLU A 229 -6.72 12.04 7.97
N ALA A 230 -5.66 11.21 7.94
CA ALA A 230 -4.48 11.47 7.13
C ALA A 230 -4.82 11.58 5.63
N TRP A 231 -5.75 10.73 5.16
CA TRP A 231 -6.25 10.77 3.79
C TRP A 231 -7.07 12.01 3.47
N ALA A 232 -7.90 12.48 4.41
CA ALA A 232 -8.68 13.69 4.24
C ALA A 232 -7.79 14.94 4.14
N LEU A 233 -6.67 14.96 4.85
CA LEU A 233 -5.70 16.07 4.83
C LEU A 233 -4.84 16.12 3.56
N THR A 234 -4.69 15.01 2.84
CA THR A 234 -3.91 14.93 1.58
C THR A 234 -4.77 15.13 0.31
N ASP A 235 -6.00 15.64 0.48
CA ASP A 235 -6.94 15.99 -0.60
C ASP A 235 -7.30 14.82 -1.54
N GLY A 236 -7.15 13.58 -1.03
CA GLY A 236 -7.44 12.34 -1.73
C GLY A 236 -6.49 12.03 -2.88
N ALA A 237 -5.28 11.56 -2.56
CA ALA A 237 -4.34 10.89 -3.48
C ALA A 237 -4.26 11.42 -4.93
N LYS A 238 -4.33 12.74 -5.13
CA LYS A 238 -4.07 13.32 -6.44
C LYS A 238 -2.56 13.30 -6.68
N PRO A 239 -2.08 12.74 -7.80
CA PRO A 239 -0.65 12.74 -8.12
C PRO A 239 -0.06 14.15 -8.34
N ASP A 240 -0.89 15.18 -8.54
CA ASP A 240 -0.48 16.56 -8.88
C ASP A 240 -0.56 17.58 -7.71
N SER A 241 -1.01 17.20 -6.52
CA SER A 241 -1.20 18.19 -5.43
C SER A 241 0.10 18.67 -4.76
N LEU A 242 1.24 18.00 -5.01
CA LEU A 242 2.53 18.38 -4.44
C LEU A 242 3.24 19.52 -5.18
N GLN A 243 2.78 19.93 -6.38
CA GLN A 243 3.38 21.07 -7.10
C GLN A 243 2.72 22.42 -6.78
N VAL A 244 1.55 22.42 -6.13
CA VAL A 244 0.79 23.67 -5.89
C VAL A 244 1.18 24.34 -4.56
N GLN A 245 1.75 23.61 -3.60
CA GLN A 245 2.10 24.18 -2.29
C GLN A 245 3.46 24.88 -2.22
N GLU A 246 4.41 24.60 -3.12
CA GLU A 246 5.69 25.35 -3.14
C GLU A 246 5.52 26.79 -3.67
N GLY A 247 4.62 27.01 -4.64
CA GLY A 247 4.36 28.34 -5.20
C GLY A 247 3.56 29.29 -4.29
N GLU A 248 2.64 28.75 -3.47
CA GLU A 248 1.84 29.59 -2.55
C GLU A 248 2.64 30.02 -1.31
N LEU A 249 3.59 29.19 -0.84
CA LEU A 249 4.48 29.53 0.28
C LEU A 249 5.54 30.57 -0.09
N GLU A 250 6.12 30.50 -1.30
CA GLU A 250 7.06 31.53 -1.76
C GLU A 250 6.37 32.89 -2.00
N SER A 251 5.14 32.92 -2.53
CA SER A 251 4.38 34.16 -2.72
C SER A 251 3.97 34.85 -1.39
N SER A 252 3.72 34.07 -0.33
CA SER A 252 3.45 34.60 1.02
C SER A 252 4.71 35.12 1.73
N LEU A 253 5.87 34.55 1.41
CA LEU A 253 7.16 35.00 1.94
C LEU A 253 7.67 36.25 1.22
N GLU A 254 7.49 36.37 -0.09
CA GLU A 254 7.87 37.55 -0.87
C GLU A 254 6.96 38.76 -0.60
N SER A 255 5.63 38.55 -0.50
CA SER A 255 4.70 39.63 -0.15
C SER A 255 4.85 40.15 1.28
N SER A 256 5.43 39.36 2.19
CA SER A 256 5.76 39.79 3.55
C SER A 256 7.08 40.60 3.63
N LEU A 257 7.91 40.57 2.59
CA LEU A 257 9.20 41.26 2.53
C LEU A 257 9.18 42.58 1.74
N GLU A 258 8.21 42.80 0.86
CA GLU A 258 8.06 44.06 0.10
C GLU A 258 7.27 45.16 0.85
N GLY A 259 6.75 44.88 2.05
CA GLY A 259 5.92 45.81 2.84
C GLY A 259 6.66 46.62 3.91
N LYS A 260 7.97 46.89 3.77
CA LYS A 260 8.71 47.75 4.73
C LYS A 260 9.41 48.91 4.02
N ASP A 261 8.77 50.07 4.05
CA ASP A 261 9.41 51.35 3.81
C ASP A 261 10.64 51.54 4.73
N PRO A 262 11.75 52.11 4.21
CA PRO A 262 12.93 52.37 5.02
C PRO A 262 12.68 53.55 5.98
N LEU A 263 12.74 53.27 7.28
CA LEU A 263 12.76 54.30 8.33
C LEU A 263 14.05 55.14 8.24
N VAL A 264 13.85 56.43 7.98
CA VAL A 264 14.79 57.55 8.07
C VAL A 264 15.43 57.64 9.48
N PRO A 265 16.72 58.00 9.63
CA PRO A 265 17.33 58.18 10.94
C PRO A 265 16.93 59.54 11.55
N ALA A 266 16.36 59.52 12.77
CA ALA A 266 16.01 60.71 13.53
C ALA A 266 17.21 61.23 14.34
N ALA A 267 17.55 62.50 14.09
CA ALA A 267 18.50 63.30 14.84
C ALA A 267 17.98 63.64 16.25
N ALA A 268 18.87 63.63 17.23
CA ALA A 268 18.64 64.17 18.57
C ALA A 268 18.99 65.67 18.61
N ALA A 269 18.02 66.53 18.90
CA ALA A 269 18.28 67.88 19.41
C ALA A 269 17.06 68.48 20.14
N GLY A 270 17.19 68.54 21.47
CA GLY A 270 16.70 69.58 22.40
C GLY A 270 15.35 70.25 22.17
N ASN A 271 14.39 69.94 23.05
CA ASN A 271 13.19 70.76 23.26
C ASN A 271 13.46 71.89 24.27
N THR A 272 12.90 73.06 23.93
CA THR A 272 12.72 74.32 24.67
C THR A 272 12.27 74.23 26.14
N ARG A 273 12.70 75.19 26.98
CA ARG A 273 11.83 76.22 27.61
C ARG A 273 12.57 77.24 28.51
N GLU A 274 11.91 78.38 28.68
CA GLU A 274 12.37 79.71 29.08
C GLU A 274 12.52 79.99 30.61
N LYS A 275 13.40 80.97 30.90
CA LYS A 275 13.35 82.12 31.88
C LYS A 275 13.11 81.87 33.39
N PRO A 276 13.74 82.66 34.31
CA PRO A 276 13.61 84.13 34.46
C PRO A 276 14.98 84.85 34.61
N GLY A 277 15.15 86.16 34.34
CA GLY A 277 14.59 87.29 35.09
C GLY A 277 15.68 87.96 35.96
N THR A 278 16.42 88.86 35.32
CA THR A 278 17.20 90.04 35.75
C THR A 278 17.43 90.38 37.24
N ARG A 279 18.71 90.77 37.52
CA ARG A 279 19.21 91.87 38.39
C ARG A 279 18.64 92.06 39.81
N GLY A 280 19.57 92.10 40.78
CA GLY A 280 19.78 93.33 41.55
C GLY A 280 20.11 93.18 43.04
N ARG A 281 21.38 93.46 43.36
CA ARG A 281 22.01 93.74 44.67
C ARG A 281 22.30 92.58 45.61
#